data_AF-L7FLD6-F1
#
_entry.id   AF-L7FLD6-F1
#
_cell.length_a   1.000
_cell.length_b   1.000
_cell.length_c   1.000
_cell.angle_alpha   90.00
_cell.angle_beta   90.00
_cell.angle_gamma   90.00
#
_symmetry.space_group_name_H-M   'P 1'
#
loop_
_entity.id
_entity.type
_entity.pdbx_description
1 polymer ?
#
loop_
_entity_poly.entity_id
_entity_poly.type
_entity_poly.pdbx_seq_one_letter_code
_entity_poly.pdbx_strand_id
1 'polypeptide(L)'
;MVQKRVLMAIDKYSQDVMGNNMPFGGKVVVLGGDFLQTLPVVPFGSNAEIIDCCVKKSYIWKEFKKLRLTTITKSEGQIKFNKWLLSIGNGELVDVEIPKKHVES
;
A
#
# COMPACT_ATOMS: atom_id res chain seq x y z
N MET A 1 -5.05 -3.74 4.01
CA MET A 1 -4.96 -3.90 2.54
C MET A 1 -6.34 -3.91 1.89
N VAL A 2 -6.49 -3.22 0.75
CA VAL A 2 -7.72 -3.16 -0.05
C VAL A 2 -7.47 -3.82 -1.41
N GLN A 3 -8.44 -4.56 -1.96
CA GLN A 3 -8.36 -5.13 -3.31
C GLN A 3 -8.88 -4.15 -4.36
N LYS A 4 -8.39 -4.26 -5.59
CA LYS A 4 -8.85 -3.50 -6.78
C LYS A 4 -10.38 -3.49 -6.90
N ARG A 5 -11.03 -4.63 -6.69
CA ARG A 5 -12.50 -4.78 -6.80
C ARG A 5 -13.24 -3.91 -5.81
N VAL A 6 -12.76 -3.81 -4.56
CA VAL A 6 -13.39 -2.99 -3.53
C VAL A 6 -13.29 -1.51 -3.90
N LEU A 7 -12.13 -1.06 -4.39
CA LEU A 7 -11.95 0.32 -4.83
C LEU A 7 -12.90 0.68 -6.00
N MET A 8 -13.03 -0.21 -6.97
CA MET A 8 -13.96 -0.05 -8.09
C MET A 8 -15.42 -0.04 -7.65
N ALA A 9 -15.79 -0.90 -6.71
CA ALA A 9 -17.14 -0.94 -6.16
C ALA A 9 -17.50 0.36 -5.44
N ILE A 10 -16.57 0.92 -4.65
CA ILE A 10 -16.76 2.20 -3.96
C ILE A 10 -16.91 3.35 -4.95
N ASP A 11 -16.09 3.39 -6.01
CA ASP A 11 -16.22 4.38 -7.08
C ASP A 11 -17.61 4.32 -7.73
N LYS A 12 -18.00 3.13 -8.20
CA LYS A 12 -19.29 2.94 -8.87
C LYS A 12 -20.46 3.27 -7.96
N TYR A 13 -20.43 2.80 -6.71
CA TYR A 13 -21.46 3.10 -5.72
C TYR A 13 -21.57 4.61 -5.46
N SER A 14 -20.44 5.31 -5.34
CA SER A 14 -20.44 6.76 -5.15
C SER A 14 -21.01 7.51 -6.36
N GLN A 15 -20.70 7.06 -7.57
CA GLN A 15 -21.28 7.64 -8.80
C GLN A 15 -22.80 7.47 -8.84
N ASP A 16 -23.28 6.28 -8.49
CA ASP A 16 -24.71 5.94 -8.49
C ASP A 16 -25.48 6.74 -7.44
N VAL A 17 -24.98 6.82 -6.20
CA VAL A 17 -25.61 7.59 -5.12
C VAL A 17 -25.61 9.09 -5.40
N MET A 18 -24.54 9.60 -6.02
CA MET A 18 -24.41 11.03 -6.30
C MET A 18 -25.06 11.46 -7.62
N GLY A 19 -25.50 10.50 -8.46
CA GLY A 19 -25.97 10.79 -9.83
C GLY A 19 -24.91 11.48 -10.69
N ASN A 20 -23.63 11.20 -10.44
CA ASN A 20 -22.50 11.91 -11.03
C ASN A 20 -21.42 10.92 -11.48
N ASN A 21 -21.12 10.92 -12.78
CA ASN A 21 -20.16 10.01 -13.39
C ASN A 21 -18.69 10.41 -13.18
N MET A 22 -18.42 11.51 -12.48
CA MET A 22 -17.06 11.85 -12.04
C MET A 22 -16.52 10.78 -11.08
N PRO A 23 -15.20 10.53 -11.04
CA PRO A 23 -14.61 9.58 -10.09
C PRO A 23 -15.11 9.82 -8.66
N PHE A 24 -15.52 8.75 -7.99
CA PHE A 24 -16.14 8.74 -6.67
C PHE A 24 -17.33 9.70 -6.51
N GLY A 25 -18.12 9.90 -7.57
CA GLY A 25 -19.25 10.84 -7.54
C GLY A 25 -18.84 12.30 -7.36
N GLY A 26 -17.60 12.65 -7.72
CA GLY A 26 -17.03 13.99 -7.55
C GLY A 26 -16.50 14.26 -6.14
N LYS A 27 -16.35 13.24 -5.30
CA LYS A 27 -15.78 13.38 -3.96
C LYS A 27 -14.26 13.38 -4.00
N VAL A 28 -13.66 14.16 -3.11
CA VAL A 28 -12.22 14.09 -2.85
C VAL A 28 -11.94 12.84 -2.02
N VAL A 29 -11.14 11.92 -2.57
CA VAL A 29 -10.74 10.68 -1.91
C VAL A 29 -9.25 10.68 -1.65
N VAL A 30 -8.87 10.38 -0.41
CA VAL A 30 -7.49 10.19 0.01
C VAL A 30 -7.30 8.73 0.41
N LEU A 31 -6.42 8.03 -0.29
CA LEU A 31 -6.02 6.68 0.08
C LEU A 31 -4.73 6.75 0.90
N GLY A 32 -4.81 6.36 2.17
CA GLY A 32 -3.66 6.15 3.03
C GLY A 32 -3.32 4.66 3.13
N GLY A 33 -2.06 4.32 2.97
CA GLY A 33 -1.62 2.94 3.13
C GLY A 33 -0.14 2.77 2.85
N ASP A 34 0.40 1.65 3.33
CA ASP A 34 1.75 1.24 3.01
C ASP A 34 1.69 0.15 1.93
N PHE A 35 2.17 0.46 0.73
CA PHE A 35 2.27 -0.53 -0.36
C PHE A 35 3.40 -1.55 -0.14
N LEU A 36 4.17 -1.37 0.92
CA LEU A 36 5.14 -2.33 1.44
C LEU A 36 4.48 -3.31 2.42
N GLN A 37 3.17 -3.19 2.66
CA GLN A 37 2.37 -4.24 3.27
C GLN A 37 2.21 -5.42 2.30
N THR A 38 2.09 -6.64 2.85
CA THR A 38 1.89 -7.91 2.12
C THR A 38 0.83 -7.79 1.03
N LEU A 39 1.05 -8.39 -0.16
CA LEU A 39 0.12 -8.44 -1.31
C LEU A 39 -1.29 -8.96 -0.94
N PRO A 40 -2.33 -8.65 -1.75
CA PRO A 40 -3.68 -9.12 -1.46
C PRO A 40 -3.73 -10.64 -1.45
N VAL A 41 -4.30 -11.20 -0.40
CA VAL A 41 -4.44 -12.65 -0.28
C VAL A 41 -5.52 -13.12 -1.23
N VAL A 42 -5.14 -14.00 -2.16
CA VAL A 42 -6.04 -14.74 -3.06
C VAL A 42 -5.86 -16.22 -2.76
N PRO A 43 -6.80 -16.89 -2.06
CA PRO A 43 -6.69 -18.30 -1.73
C PRO A 43 -6.53 -19.14 -3.01
N PHE A 44 -5.49 -19.99 -3.05
CA PHE A 44 -5.17 -20.82 -4.22
C PHE A 44 -4.92 -20.04 -5.52
N GLY A 45 -4.72 -18.72 -5.43
CA GLY A 45 -4.49 -17.86 -6.58
C GLY A 45 -3.07 -17.97 -7.10
N SER A 46 -2.94 -17.95 -8.41
CA SER A 46 -1.67 -17.77 -9.11
C SER A 46 -1.07 -16.38 -8.84
N ASN A 47 0.24 -16.24 -9.07
CA ASN A 47 0.92 -14.94 -8.99
C ASN A 47 0.24 -13.88 -9.88
N ALA A 48 -0.26 -14.27 -11.04
CA ALA A 48 -0.98 -13.38 -11.95
C ALA A 48 -2.29 -12.86 -11.33
N GLU A 49 -3.05 -13.71 -10.67
CA GLU A 49 -4.31 -13.33 -10.00
C GLU A 49 -4.07 -12.43 -8.78
N ILE A 50 -3.02 -12.70 -8.01
CA ILE A 50 -2.60 -11.85 -6.89
C ILE A 50 -2.24 -10.44 -7.39
N ILE A 51 -1.46 -10.38 -8.48
CA ILE A 51 -1.09 -9.11 -9.11
C ILE A 51 -2.34 -8.39 -9.64
N ASP A 52 -3.27 -9.08 -10.31
CA ASP A 52 -4.49 -8.44 -10.82
C ASP A 52 -5.37 -7.89 -9.69
N CYS A 53 -5.42 -8.54 -8.53
CA CYS A 53 -6.16 -8.07 -7.38
C CYS A 53 -5.57 -6.81 -6.72
N CYS A 54 -4.33 -6.43 -7.05
CA CYS A 54 -3.69 -5.26 -6.48
C CYS A 54 -4.38 -3.97 -6.93
N VAL A 55 -4.56 -3.03 -5.99
CA VAL A 55 -5.14 -1.69 -6.27
C VAL A 55 -4.42 -0.97 -7.42
N LYS A 56 -3.10 -1.16 -7.55
CA LYS A 56 -2.29 -0.59 -8.64
C LYS A 56 -2.71 -1.06 -10.05
N LYS A 57 -3.43 -2.18 -10.16
CA LYS A 57 -3.99 -2.71 -11.42
C LYS A 57 -5.42 -2.22 -11.69
N SER A 58 -6.02 -1.41 -10.81
CA SER A 58 -7.30 -0.77 -11.08
C SER A 58 -7.17 0.28 -12.18
N TYR A 59 -8.17 0.38 -13.06
CA TYR A 59 -8.23 1.45 -14.06
C TYR A 59 -8.25 2.84 -13.40
N ILE A 60 -8.79 2.94 -12.18
CA ILE A 60 -8.97 4.20 -11.45
C ILE A 60 -7.67 4.68 -10.79
N TRP A 61 -6.67 3.81 -10.67
CA TRP A 61 -5.40 4.15 -10.04
C TRP A 61 -4.69 5.31 -10.75
N LYS A 62 -4.96 5.50 -12.05
CA LYS A 62 -4.42 6.61 -12.86
C LYS A 62 -4.97 7.99 -12.45
N GLU A 63 -6.15 8.03 -11.81
CA GLU A 63 -6.79 9.27 -11.35
C GLU A 63 -6.16 9.80 -10.05
N PHE A 64 -5.39 8.99 -9.34
CA PHE A 64 -4.78 9.38 -8.07
C PHE A 64 -3.45 10.12 -8.27
N LYS A 65 -3.33 11.27 -7.60
CA LYS A 65 -2.03 11.88 -7.35
C LYS A 65 -1.26 11.07 -6.31
N LYS A 66 -0.09 10.57 -6.69
CA LYS A 66 0.75 9.75 -5.82
C LYS A 66 1.61 10.64 -4.93
N LEU A 67 1.44 10.50 -3.62
CA LEU A 67 2.28 11.14 -2.62
C LEU A 67 3.01 10.05 -1.84
N ARG A 68 4.32 10.21 -1.66
CA ARG A 68 5.16 9.27 -0.91
C ARG A 68 5.66 9.97 0.35
N LEU A 69 5.41 9.36 1.50
CA LEU A 69 6.04 9.77 2.73
C LEU A 69 7.49 9.25 2.74
N THR A 70 8.47 10.15 2.69
CA THR A 70 9.91 9.82 2.65
C THR A 70 10.56 9.87 4.02
N THR A 71 9.94 10.57 4.97
CA THR A 71 10.45 10.71 6.34
C THR A 71 9.57 9.89 7.27
N ILE A 72 10.16 8.85 7.88
CA ILE A 72 9.52 8.07 8.92
C ILE A 72 9.94 8.66 10.27
N THR A 73 9.02 9.34 10.95
CA THR A 73 9.23 9.89 12.30
C THR A 73 8.73 8.90 13.36
N LYS A 74 9.09 7.61 13.24
CA LYS A 74 8.61 6.56 14.17
C LYS A 74 9.29 6.65 15.54
N SER A 75 10.53 7.12 15.59
CA SER A 75 11.31 7.28 16.82
C SER A 75 12.20 8.51 16.69
N GLU A 76 11.94 9.55 17.49
CA GLU A 76 12.82 10.71 17.61
C GLU A 76 14.22 10.24 18.08
N GLY A 77 15.26 10.78 17.45
CA GLY A 77 16.66 10.44 17.78
C GLY A 77 17.23 9.15 17.16
N GLN A 78 16.41 8.24 16.61
CA GLN A 78 16.89 6.97 16.04
C GLN A 78 17.05 7.00 14.51
N ILE A 79 17.85 7.96 14.01
CA ILE A 79 18.07 8.19 12.57
C ILE A 79 18.57 6.93 11.86
N LYS A 80 19.46 6.15 12.49
CA LYS A 80 20.01 4.91 11.93
C LYS A 80 18.94 3.82 11.75
N PHE A 81 18.08 3.63 12.75
CA PHE A 81 16.99 2.65 12.69
C PHE A 81 15.94 3.04 11.63
N ASN A 82 15.56 4.32 11.56
CA ASN A 82 14.61 4.80 10.56
C ASN A 82 15.14 4.64 9.13
N LYS A 83 16.44 4.89 8.90
CA LYS A 83 17.10 4.63 7.62
C LYS A 83 17.11 3.14 7.28
N TRP A 84 17.48 2.28 8.22
CA TRP A 84 17.46 0.83 8.03
C TRP A 84 16.05 0.31 7.70
N LEU A 85 15.02 0.78 8.42
CA LEU A 85 13.63 0.40 8.17
C LEU A 85 13.16 0.83 6.77
N LEU A 86 13.58 2.02 6.31
CA LEU A 86 13.34 2.48 4.94
C LEU A 86 14.04 1.59 3.90
N SER A 87 15.29 1.20 4.14
CA SER A 87 16.03 0.32 3.25
C SER A 87 15.44 -1.09 3.17
N ILE A 88 14.93 -1.65 4.28
CA ILE A 88 14.12 -2.89 4.27
C ILE A 88 12.91 -2.70 3.37
N GLY A 89 12.14 -1.64 3.64
CA GLY A 89 10.91 -1.36 2.92
C GLY A 89 11.12 -1.21 1.42
N ASN A 90 12.24 -0.62 1.00
CA ASN A 90 12.58 -0.44 -0.42
C ASN A 90 13.20 -1.68 -1.07
N GLY A 91 13.52 -2.74 -0.31
CA GLY A 91 14.23 -3.91 -0.82
C GLY A 91 15.68 -3.60 -1.22
N GLU A 92 16.30 -2.58 -0.62
CA GLU A 92 17.68 -2.15 -0.92
C GLU A 92 18.73 -2.95 -0.14
N LEU A 93 18.30 -3.78 0.82
CA LEU A 93 19.20 -4.60 1.61
C LEU A 93 19.49 -5.91 0.88
N VAL A 94 20.75 -6.05 0.46
CA VAL A 94 21.35 -7.30 -0.01
C VAL A 94 22.04 -7.90 1.20
N ASP A 95 21.56 -9.05 1.68
CA ASP A 95 22.00 -9.76 2.89
C ASP A 95 21.75 -9.05 4.23
N VAL A 96 20.61 -9.40 4.85
CA VAL A 96 20.33 -9.03 6.24
C VAL A 96 20.80 -10.17 7.14
N GLU A 97 21.97 -10.01 7.77
CA GLU A 97 22.27 -10.76 8.99
C GLU A 97 21.21 -10.38 10.04
N ILE A 98 20.33 -11.32 10.35
CA ILE A 98 19.34 -11.14 11.41
C ILE A 98 20.12 -10.93 12.70
N PRO A 99 19.99 -9.76 13.38
CA PRO A 99 20.66 -9.55 14.65
C PRO A 99 20.23 -10.66 15.60
N LYS A 100 21.17 -11.51 16.00
CA LYS A 100 20.92 -12.57 16.98
C LYS A 100 20.34 -11.88 18.21
N LYS A 101 19.11 -12.24 18.58
CA LYS A 101 18.52 -11.80 19.85
C LYS A 101 19.55 -12.07 20.94
N HIS A 102 19.92 -11.05 21.73
CA HIS A 102 20.38 -11.28 23.09
C HIS A 102 19.21 -11.91 23.83
N VAL A 103 19.11 -13.24 23.73
CA VAL A 103 18.44 -14.05 24.73
C VAL A 103 19.50 -14.26 25.80
N GLU A 104 19.68 -13.25 26.65
CA GLU A 104 20.38 -13.45 27.91
C GLU A 104 19.42 -14.18 28.85
N SER A 105 20.02 -15.18 29.50
CA SER A 105 19.43 -16.12 30.46
C SER A 105 19.27 -15.48 31.83
#